data_AF-A0A444JP99-F1
#
_entry.id   AF-A0A444JP99-F1
#
_cell.length_a   1.000
_cell.length_b   1.000
_cell.length_c   1.000
_cell.angle_alpha   90.00
_cell.angle_beta   90.00
_cell.angle_gamma   90.00
#
_symmetry.space_group_name_H-M   'P 1'
#
loop_
_entity.id
_entity.type
_entity.pdbx_description
1 polymer ?
#
loop_
_entity_poly.entity_id
_entity_poly.type
_entity_poly.pdbx_seq_one_letter_code
_entity_poly.pdbx_strand_id
1 'polypeptide(L)'
;MLLAFLTTIIAALGTVTVIKSDSFFQPSLPIEWIKLVALLLALFSVVCSWGHSLLALKIEGSPELPKGSEITAYLEELDIQSREQFIVASYHEAIENLSEVIGEKKKYIAIAYEELTMSAWFFGIVSAIAIGIEILS
;
A
#
# COMPACT_ATOMS: atom_id res chain seq x y z
N MET A 1 -2.66 -7.28 6.85
CA MET A 1 -2.44 -6.58 8.13
C MET A 1 -2.19 -5.08 7.94
N LEU A 2 -1.29 -4.66 7.04
CA LEU A 2 -0.99 -3.24 6.77
C LEU A 2 -2.23 -2.38 6.45
N LEU A 3 -3.11 -2.84 5.55
CA LEU A 3 -4.32 -2.10 5.19
C LEU A 3 -5.26 -1.84 6.39
N ALA A 4 -5.49 -2.86 7.22
CA ALA A 4 -6.34 -2.73 8.41
C ALA A 4 -5.71 -1.74 9.40
N PHE A 5 -4.40 -1.82 9.61
CA PHE A 5 -3.66 -0.87 10.44
C PHE A 5 -3.78 0.57 9.93
N LEU A 6 -3.56 0.80 8.63
CA LEU A 6 -3.72 2.12 8.00
C LEU A 6 -5.16 2.64 8.11
N THR A 7 -6.15 1.77 7.92
CA THR A 7 -7.57 2.12 8.07
C THR A 7 -7.88 2.56 9.51
N THR A 8 -7.35 1.85 10.51
CA THR A 8 -7.49 2.23 11.92
C THR A 8 -6.82 3.56 12.22
N ILE A 9 -5.62 3.82 11.67
CA ILE A 9 -4.93 5.11 11.82
C ILE A 9 -5.79 6.23 11.23
N ILE A 10 -6.28 6.07 10.00
CA ILE A 10 -7.11 7.08 9.33
C ILE A 10 -8.38 7.36 10.15
N ALA A 11 -9.06 6.32 10.65
CA ALA A 11 -10.26 6.47 11.47
C ALA A 11 -9.96 7.20 12.80
N ALA A 12 -8.88 6.83 13.49
CA ALA A 12 -8.48 7.47 14.74
C ALA A 12 -8.12 8.95 14.52
N LEU A 13 -7.30 9.24 13.50
CA LEU A 13 -6.89 10.59 13.16
C LEU A 13 -8.08 11.45 12.74
N GLY A 14 -8.98 10.94 11.89
CA GLY A 14 -10.19 11.64 11.49
C GLY A 14 -11.09 11.99 12.68
N THR A 15 -11.19 11.09 13.65
CA THR A 15 -11.95 11.34 14.88
C THR A 15 -11.30 12.47 15.70
N VAL A 16 -9.98 12.41 15.90
CA VAL A 16 -9.24 13.41 16.69
C VAL A 16 -9.25 14.79 16.03
N THR A 17 -9.06 14.87 14.71
CA THR A 17 -9.03 16.15 13.99
C THR A 17 -10.39 16.84 13.97
N VAL A 18 -11.48 16.07 13.93
CA VAL A 18 -12.85 16.61 14.04
C VAL A 18 -13.13 17.12 15.46
N ILE A 19 -12.76 16.36 16.50
CA ILE A 19 -12.99 16.79 17.90
C ILE A 19 -12.16 18.02 18.26
N LYS A 20 -10.94 18.13 17.74
CA LYS A 20 -10.00 19.23 18.03
C LYS A 20 -9.83 20.20 16.86
N SER A 21 -10.87 20.40 16.05
CA SER A 21 -10.78 21.20 14.83
C SER A 21 -10.24 22.62 15.07
N ASP A 22 -10.69 23.27 16.15
CA ASP A 22 -10.29 24.64 16.46
C ASP A 22 -8.80 24.74 16.82
N SER A 23 -8.23 23.69 17.43
CA SER A 23 -6.82 23.66 17.82
C SER A 23 -5.85 23.39 16.67
N PHE A 24 -6.33 22.76 15.59
CA PHE A 24 -5.52 22.43 14.42
C PHE A 24 -5.72 23.43 13.27
N PHE A 25 -6.95 23.89 13.03
CA PHE A 25 -7.30 24.64 11.83
C PHE A 25 -7.49 26.14 12.03
N GLN A 26 -7.24 26.66 13.24
CA GLN A 26 -7.21 28.10 13.51
C GLN A 26 -5.81 28.57 13.96
N PRO A 27 -4.75 28.41 13.14
CA PRO A 27 -3.41 28.84 13.49
C PRO A 27 -3.33 30.37 13.60
N SER A 28 -2.89 30.85 14.75
CA SER A 28 -2.71 32.26 15.10
C SER A 28 -1.24 32.69 15.07
N LEU A 29 -0.33 31.76 15.39
CA LEU A 29 1.12 31.99 15.43
C LEU A 29 1.83 31.32 14.24
N PRO A 30 2.98 31.85 13.78
CA PRO A 30 3.77 31.24 12.69
C PRO A 30 4.13 29.77 12.93
N ILE A 31 4.38 29.38 14.19
CA ILE A 31 4.71 28.00 14.56
C ILE A 31 3.50 27.05 14.42
N GLU A 32 2.28 27.56 14.60
CA GLU A 32 1.05 26.78 14.42
C GLU A 32 0.76 26.51 12.94
N TRP A 33 1.19 27.40 12.04
CA TRP A 33 1.16 27.15 10.60
C TRP A 33 2.09 26.01 10.20
N ILE A 34 3.30 25.94 10.77
CA ILE A 34 4.23 24.82 10.54
C ILE A 34 3.62 23.52 11.06
N LYS A 35 3.00 23.54 12.24
CA LYS A 35 2.25 22.39 12.80
C LYS A 35 1.14 21.93 11.85
N LEU A 36 0.34 22.85 11.31
CA LEU A 36 -0.76 22.55 10.39
C LEU A 36 -0.23 21.95 9.07
N VAL A 37 0.80 22.54 8.46
CA VAL A 37 1.40 22.01 7.23
C VAL A 37 1.96 20.60 7.45
N ALA A 38 2.67 20.38 8.56
CA ALA A 38 3.17 19.06 8.92
C ALA A 38 2.03 18.05 9.11
N LEU A 39 0.93 18.44 9.75
CA LEU A 39 -0.25 17.59 9.90
C LEU A 39 -0.87 17.22 8.54
N LEU A 40 -1.01 18.18 7.62
CA LEU A 40 -1.56 17.93 6.29
C LEU A 40 -0.67 16.99 5.48
N LEU A 41 0.65 17.17 5.54
CA LEU A 41 1.61 16.27 4.91
C LEU A 41 1.54 14.87 5.52
N ALA A 42 1.45 14.76 6.85
CA ALA A 42 1.30 13.49 7.54
C ALA A 42 0.06 12.73 7.05
N LEU A 43 -1.09 13.41 7.01
CA LEU A 43 -2.37 12.84 6.58
C LEU A 43 -2.33 12.43 5.10
N PHE A 44 -1.79 13.29 4.23
CA PHE A 44 -1.62 12.98 2.82
C PHE A 44 -0.78 11.71 2.63
N SER A 45 0.36 11.61 3.31
CA SER A 45 1.21 10.42 3.25
C SER A 45 0.53 9.16 3.79
N VAL A 46 -0.30 9.23 4.84
CA VAL A 46 -1.10 8.06 5.29
C VAL A 46 -2.07 7.62 4.19
N VAL A 47 -2.77 8.56 3.56
CA VAL A 47 -3.76 8.25 2.51
C VAL A 47 -3.09 7.64 1.28
N CYS A 48 -1.92 8.16 0.87
CA CYS A 48 -1.12 7.57 -0.20
C CYS A 48 -0.68 6.14 0.15
N SER A 49 -0.16 5.93 1.37
CA SER A 49 0.25 4.61 1.85
C SER A 49 -0.91 3.61 1.83
N TRP A 50 -2.10 4.07 2.22
CA TRP A 50 -3.33 3.29 2.16
C TRP A 50 -3.72 2.93 0.72
N GLY A 51 -3.65 3.90 -0.20
CA GLY A 51 -3.92 3.69 -1.63
C GLY A 51 -2.97 2.68 -2.28
N HIS A 52 -1.66 2.80 -2.05
CA HIS A 52 -0.67 1.85 -2.56
C HIS A 52 -0.83 0.46 -1.91
N SER A 53 -1.22 0.39 -0.64
CA SER A 53 -1.57 -0.88 0.00
C SER A 53 -2.77 -1.56 -0.66
N LEU A 54 -3.77 -0.80 -1.12
CA LEU A 54 -4.90 -1.32 -1.89
C LEU A 54 -4.46 -1.83 -3.27
N LEU A 55 -3.59 -1.09 -3.96
CA LEU A 55 -3.07 -1.52 -5.26
C LEU A 55 -2.26 -2.82 -5.17
N ALA A 56 -1.48 -3.00 -4.11
CA ALA A 56 -0.79 -4.26 -3.85
C ALA A 56 -1.76 -5.45 -3.66
N LEU A 57 -2.93 -5.20 -3.06
CA LEU A 57 -3.96 -6.20 -2.81
C LEU A 57 -4.89 -6.44 -4.00
N LYS A 58 -4.92 -5.54 -4.99
CA LYS A 58 -5.75 -5.69 -6.19
C LYS A 58 -5.46 -7.04 -6.85
N ILE A 59 -6.46 -7.91 -6.91
CA ILE A 59 -6.35 -9.20 -7.60
C ILE A 59 -6.59 -8.91 -9.08
N GLU A 60 -5.52 -8.70 -9.82
CA GLU A 60 -5.55 -8.82 -11.28
C GLU A 60 -5.40 -10.30 -11.64
N GLY A 61 -5.93 -10.70 -12.81
CA GLY A 61 -6.08 -12.10 -13.22
C GLY A 61 -4.87 -12.94 -12.82
N SER A 62 -5.11 -13.97 -12.01
CA SER A 62 -4.04 -14.89 -11.59
C SER A 62 -3.46 -15.53 -12.85
N PRO A 63 -2.14 -15.60 -13.02
CA PRO A 63 -1.55 -16.49 -14.00
C PRO A 63 -2.10 -17.89 -13.75
N GLU A 64 -2.76 -18.46 -14.75
CA GLU A 64 -3.33 -19.79 -14.68
C GLU A 64 -2.60 -20.70 -15.67
N LEU A 65 -2.28 -21.90 -15.23
CA LEU A 65 -1.84 -22.94 -16.15
C LEU A 65 -2.98 -23.29 -17.10
N PRO A 66 -2.66 -23.64 -18.36
CA PRO A 66 -3.63 -24.21 -19.29
C PRO A 66 -4.32 -25.40 -18.62
N LYS A 67 -5.65 -25.34 -18.49
CA LYS A 67 -6.46 -26.32 -17.78
C LYS A 67 -7.75 -26.58 -18.53
N GLY A 68 -8.39 -27.72 -18.25
CA GLY A 68 -9.67 -28.10 -18.83
C GLY A 68 -9.57 -29.27 -19.80
N SER A 69 -10.74 -29.74 -20.25
CA SER A 69 -10.88 -30.91 -21.10
C SER A 69 -10.20 -30.75 -22.46
N GLU A 70 -10.19 -29.54 -23.02
CA GLU A 70 -9.55 -29.25 -24.32
C GLU A 70 -8.03 -29.40 -24.24
N ILE A 71 -7.40 -28.85 -23.19
CA ILE A 71 -5.96 -29.01 -22.96
C ILE A 71 -5.61 -30.48 -22.69
N THR A 72 -6.48 -31.20 -21.98
CA THR A 72 -6.25 -32.62 -21.67
C THR A 72 -6.29 -33.47 -22.94
N ALA A 73 -7.30 -33.26 -23.79
CA ALA A 73 -7.39 -33.92 -25.10
C ALA A 73 -6.19 -33.59 -26.00
N TYR A 74 -5.78 -32.32 -26.03
CA TYR A 74 -4.58 -31.89 -26.75
C TYR A 74 -3.31 -32.62 -26.26
N LEU A 75 -3.13 -32.76 -24.94
CA LEU A 75 -1.99 -33.47 -24.37
C LEU A 75 -2.01 -34.98 -24.64
N GLU A 76 -3.18 -35.59 -24.84
CA GLU A 76 -3.34 -37.00 -25.19
C GLU A 76 -2.96 -37.29 -26.64
N GLU A 77 -3.11 -36.31 -27.54
CA GLU A 77 -2.75 -36.42 -28.96
C GLU A 77 -1.23 -36.23 -29.22
N LEU A 78 -0.49 -35.64 -28.28
CA LEU A 78 0.95 -35.40 -28.39
C LEU A 78 1.79 -36.64 -28.05
N ASP A 79 2.93 -36.78 -28.73
CA ASP A 79 3.96 -37.72 -28.31
C ASP A 79 4.59 -37.31 -26.96
N ILE A 80 5.27 -38.24 -26.29
CA ILE A 80 5.83 -38.03 -24.95
C ILE A 80 6.75 -36.82 -24.91
N GLN A 81 7.61 -36.63 -25.92
CA GLN A 81 8.60 -35.56 -25.93
C GLN A 81 7.93 -34.19 -26.12
N SER A 82 6.99 -34.09 -27.07
CA SER A 82 6.22 -32.86 -27.30
C SER A 82 5.35 -32.49 -26.10
N ARG A 83 4.76 -33.49 -25.44
CA ARG A 83 3.96 -33.30 -24.23
C ARG A 83 4.79 -32.76 -23.06
N GLU A 84 5.97 -33.35 -22.82
CA GLU A 84 6.89 -32.86 -21.78
C GLU A 84 7.34 -31.42 -22.07
N GLN A 85 7.69 -31.11 -23.33
CA GLN A 85 8.06 -29.76 -23.73
C GLN A 85 6.94 -28.74 -23.51
N PHE A 86 5.71 -29.08 -23.91
CA PHE A 86 4.55 -28.22 -23.72
C PHE A 86 4.32 -27.95 -22.22
N ILE A 87 4.32 -28.99 -21.39
CA ILE A 87 4.12 -28.85 -19.94
C ILE A 87 5.20 -27.95 -19.35
N VAL A 88 6.48 -28.21 -19.63
CA VAL A 88 7.59 -27.40 -19.11
C VAL A 88 7.48 -25.95 -19.56
N ALA A 89 7.15 -25.70 -20.83
CA ALA A 89 6.97 -24.35 -21.35
C ALA A 89 5.82 -23.61 -20.64
N SER A 90 4.66 -24.25 -20.48
CA SER A 90 3.51 -23.67 -19.77
C SER A 90 3.82 -23.35 -18.31
N TYR A 91 4.59 -24.21 -17.62
CA TYR A 91 5.04 -23.92 -16.26
C TYR A 91 6.01 -22.75 -16.22
N HIS A 92 6.95 -22.67 -17.16
CA HIS A 92 7.90 -21.59 -17.23
C HIS A 92 7.20 -20.24 -17.41
N GLU A 93 6.29 -20.16 -18.38
CA GLU A 93 5.48 -18.98 -18.65
C GLU A 93 4.63 -18.57 -17.44
N ALA A 94 3.98 -19.54 -16.78
CA ALA A 94 3.18 -19.25 -15.58
C ALA A 94 4.05 -18.70 -14.43
N ILE A 95 5.25 -19.23 -14.23
CA ILE A 95 6.19 -18.76 -13.20
C ILE A 95 6.70 -17.35 -13.53
N GLU A 96 7.02 -17.07 -14.80
CA GLU A 96 7.48 -15.76 -15.25
C GLU A 96 6.40 -14.70 -15.03
N ASN A 97 5.18 -14.96 -15.51
CA ASN A 97 4.03 -14.07 -15.31
C ASN A 97 3.72 -13.85 -13.81
N LEU A 98 3.80 -14.92 -13.00
CA LEU A 98 3.58 -14.80 -11.55
C LEU A 98 4.68 -13.96 -10.88
N SER A 99 5.93 -14.12 -11.31
CA SER A 99 7.06 -13.34 -10.80
C SER A 99 6.90 -11.86 -11.10
N GLU A 100 6.44 -11.51 -12.31
CA GLU A 100 6.15 -10.13 -12.70
C GLU A 100 5.06 -9.51 -11.81
N VAL A 101 3.92 -10.21 -11.67
CA VAL A 101 2.80 -9.75 -10.82
C VAL A 101 3.23 -9.60 -9.36
N ILE A 102 4.01 -10.54 -8.82
CA ILE A 102 4.57 -10.44 -7.47
C ILE A 102 5.53 -9.26 -7.35
N GLY A 103 6.33 -8.99 -8.38
CA GLY A 103 7.25 -7.85 -8.46
C GLY A 103 6.52 -6.52 -8.32
N GLU A 104 5.48 -6.30 -9.13
CA GLU A 104 4.67 -5.07 -9.05
C GLU A 104 3.97 -4.93 -7.69
N LYS A 105 3.44 -6.04 -7.13
CA LYS A 105 2.85 -6.02 -5.79
C LYS A 105 3.86 -5.63 -4.71
N LYS A 106 5.09 -6.17 -4.77
CA LYS A 106 6.17 -5.83 -3.84
C LYS A 106 6.54 -4.35 -3.92
N LYS A 107 6.59 -3.79 -5.13
CA LYS A 107 6.86 -2.36 -5.36
C LYS A 107 5.82 -1.47 -4.67
N TYR A 108 4.53 -1.77 -4.83
CA TYR A 108 3.48 -1.00 -4.13
C TYR A 108 3.57 -1.10 -2.61
N ILE A 109 3.92 -2.28 -2.07
CA ILE A 109 4.15 -2.45 -0.63
C ILE A 109 5.33 -1.60 -0.16
N ALA A 110 6.44 -1.60 -0.90
CA ALA A 110 7.62 -0.80 -0.55
C ALA A 110 7.29 0.70 -0.50
N ILE A 111 6.62 1.22 -1.54
CA ILE A 111 6.18 2.62 -1.60
C ILE A 111 5.23 2.93 -0.43
N ALA A 112 4.27 2.05 -0.13
CA ALA A 112 3.37 2.24 1.00
C ALA A 112 4.11 2.35 2.34
N TYR A 113 5.17 1.57 2.56
CA TYR A 113 6.01 1.67 3.76
C TYR A 113 6.81 2.96 3.84
N GLU A 114 7.36 3.42 2.72
CA GLU A 114 8.08 4.70 2.64
C GLU A 114 7.14 5.87 2.99
N GLU A 115 5.93 5.87 2.44
CA GLU A 115 4.91 6.89 2.72
C GLU A 115 4.42 6.84 4.17
N LEU A 116 4.25 5.64 4.73
CA LEU A 116 3.95 5.49 6.14
C LEU A 116 5.08 6.04 7.04
N THR A 117 6.33 5.81 6.65
CA THR A 117 7.50 6.32 7.37
C THR A 117 7.57 7.85 7.29
N MET A 118 7.32 8.43 6.12
CA MET A 118 7.21 9.88 5.94
C MET A 118 6.11 10.46 6.85
N SER A 119 4.94 9.81 6.87
CA SER A 119 3.85 10.22 7.76
C SER A 119 4.25 10.22 9.23
N ALA A 120 4.95 9.18 9.69
CA ALA A 120 5.43 9.09 11.07
C ALA A 120 6.39 10.23 11.43
N TRP A 121 7.30 10.63 10.52
CA TRP A 121 8.16 11.79 10.72
C TRP A 121 7.37 13.09 10.87
N PHE A 122 6.38 13.32 10.00
CA PHE A 122 5.54 14.50 10.10
C PHE A 122 4.69 14.53 11.37
N PHE A 123 4.12 13.39 11.79
CA PHE A 123 3.46 13.31 13.10
C PHE A 123 4.42 13.56 14.27
N GLY A 124 5.67 13.14 14.16
CA GLY A 124 6.72 13.46 15.12
C GLY A 124 6.94 14.97 15.24
N ILE A 125 7.00 15.69 14.11
CA ILE A 125 7.12 17.16 14.10
C ILE A 125 5.88 17.81 14.73
N VAL A 126 4.68 17.37 14.35
CA VAL A 126 3.42 17.88 14.94
C VAL A 126 3.43 17.70 16.46
N SER A 127 3.84 16.52 16.93
CA SER A 127 3.89 16.20 18.36
C SER A 127 4.93 17.04 19.10
N ALA A 128 6.13 17.18 18.55
CA ALA A 128 7.19 18.00 19.13
C ALA A 128 6.78 19.47 19.25
N ILE A 129 6.14 20.02 18.21
CA ILE A 129 5.63 21.40 18.24
C ILE A 129 4.50 21.53 19.26
N ALA A 130 3.56 20.59 19.29
CA ALA A 130 2.45 20.63 20.24
C ALA A 130 2.93 20.62 21.70
N ILE A 131 3.84 19.71 22.04
CA ILE A 131 4.46 19.63 23.37
C ILE A 131 5.24 20.90 23.68
N GLY A 132 6.00 21.42 22.72
CA GLY A 132 6.77 22.67 22.88
C GLY A 132 5.87 23.87 23.17
N ILE A 133 4.74 24.00 22.47
CA ILE A 133 3.76 25.05 22.74
C ILE A 133 3.18 24.90 24.15
N GLU A 134 2.80 23.69 24.55
CA GLU A 134 2.19 23.42 25.86
C GLU A 134 3.15 23.67 27.04
N ILE A 135 4.45 23.47 26.85
CA ILE A 135 5.46 23.75 27.89
C ILE A 135 5.77 25.25 28.00
N LEU A 136 5.76 25.99 26.88
CA LEU A 136 6.10 27.42 26.84
C LEU A 136 4.90 28.35 27.12
N SER A 137 3.66 27.85 27.02
CA SER A 137 2.42 28.57 27.32
C SER A 137 2.10 28.58 28.81
#